data_AF-A0A832H4A1-F1
#
_entry.id   AF-A0A832H4A1-F1
#
_cell.length_a   1.000
_cell.length_b   1.000
_cell.length_c   1.000
_cell.angle_alpha   90.00
_cell.angle_beta   90.00
_cell.angle_gamma   90.00
#
_symmetry.space_group_name_H-M   'P 1'
#
loop_
_entity.id
_entity.type
_entity.pdbx_description
1 polymer ?
#
loop_
_entity_poly.entity_id
_entity_poly.type
_entity_poly.pdbx_seq_one_letter_code
_entity_poly.pdbx_strand_id
1 'polypeptide(L)' 'MTPTPKKLEPAYCYCSELAYSDILARQQADPLPFKQAMRVHCQSGDRCGRCLWKLEQLLRSHDCYVSD' A
#
# COMPACT_ATOMS: atom_id res chain seq x y z
N MET A 1 15.97 24.93 -4.72
CA MET A 1 15.02 24.06 -3.99
C MET A 1 15.68 22.71 -3.79
N THR A 2 16.27 22.48 -2.63
CA THR A 2 16.88 21.19 -2.26
C THR A 2 15.73 20.24 -1.89
N PRO A 3 15.57 19.07 -2.54
CA PRO A 3 14.56 18.12 -2.12
C PRO A 3 14.92 17.65 -0.70
N THR A 4 14.05 17.95 0.26
CA THR A 4 14.14 17.44 1.63
C THR A 4 14.29 15.92 1.55
N PRO A 5 15.25 15.30 2.25
CA PRO A 5 15.39 13.85 2.23
C PRO A 5 14.06 13.26 2.74
N LYS A 6 13.27 12.67 1.84
CA LYS A 6 12.12 11.86 2.23
C LYS A 6 12.70 10.78 3.13
N LYS A 7 12.34 10.80 4.43
CA LYS A 7 12.64 9.69 5.34
C LYS A 7 12.30 8.40 4.59
N LEU A 8 13.28 7.52 4.43
CA LEU A 8 13.04 6.20 3.85
C LEU A 8 12.11 5.48 4.81
N GLU A 9 10.84 5.47 4.46
CA GLU A 9 9.80 4.75 5.17
C GLU A 9 10.09 3.25 5.05
N PRO A 10 9.91 2.47 6.12
CA PRO A 10 10.14 1.04 6.06
C PRO A 10 9.17 0.41 5.05
N ALA A 11 9.67 -0.61 4.35
CA ALA A 11 8.86 -1.40 3.45
C ALA A 11 7.62 -1.97 4.17
N TYR A 12 6.45 -1.91 3.52
CA TYR A 12 5.19 -2.33 4.13
C TYR A 12 5.12 -3.85 4.34
N CYS A 13 5.84 -4.60 3.50
CA CYS A 13 5.89 -6.05 3.51
C CYS A 13 7.30 -6.49 3.17
N TYR A 14 7.78 -7.56 3.81
CA TYR A 14 9.05 -8.17 3.42
C TYR A 14 9.07 -8.63 1.94
N CYS A 15 7.90 -8.93 1.37
CA CYS A 15 7.77 -9.36 -0.02
C CYS A 15 7.72 -8.21 -1.04
N SER A 16 7.78 -6.95 -0.61
CA SER A 16 7.69 -5.80 -1.50
C SER A 16 8.46 -4.61 -0.94
N GLU A 17 9.23 -3.94 -1.79
CA GLU A 17 10.10 -2.82 -1.38
C GLU A 17 9.33 -1.49 -1.22
N LEU A 18 8.01 -1.49 -1.38
CA LEU A 18 7.18 -0.30 -1.29
C LEU A 18 6.93 0.12 0.16
N ALA A 19 6.78 1.40 0.42
CA ALA A 19 6.28 1.89 1.71
C ALA A 19 4.75 1.91 1.76
N TYR A 20 4.18 1.92 2.97
CA TYR A 20 2.73 2.10 3.16
C TYR A 20 2.22 3.41 2.55
N SER A 21 3.01 4.49 2.66
CA SER A 21 2.68 5.81 2.13
C SER A 21 2.58 5.82 0.60
N ASP A 22 3.46 5.09 -0.11
CA ASP A 22 3.39 4.96 -1.56
C ASP A 22 2.15 4.19 -2.01
N ILE A 23 1.79 3.12 -1.28
CA ILE A 23 0.59 2.32 -1.58
C ILE A 23 -0.66 3.15 -1.34
N LEU A 24 -0.70 3.90 -0.24
CA LEU A 24 -1.79 4.80 0.07
C LEU A 24 -1.97 5.87 -1.01
N ALA A 25 -0.88 6.51 -1.43
CA ALA A 25 -0.92 7.52 -2.49
C ALA A 25 -1.44 6.94 -3.82
N ARG A 26 -1.03 5.71 -4.18
CA ARG A 26 -1.54 5.01 -5.37
C ARG A 26 -3.03 4.70 -5.26
N GLN A 27 -3.47 4.18 -4.11
CA GLN A 27 -4.88 3.84 -3.87
C GLN A 27 -5.78 5.09 -3.82
N GLN A 28 -5.27 6.22 -3.33
CA GLN A 28 -6.02 7.48 -3.33
C GLN A 28 -6.12 8.09 -4.73
N ALA A 29 -5.09 7.93 -5.57
CA ALA A 29 -5.09 8.40 -6.95
C ALA A 29 -5.94 7.52 -7.89
N ASP A 30 -5.90 6.21 -7.70
CA ASP A 30 -6.63 5.20 -8.48
C ASP A 30 -7.18 4.11 -7.54
N PRO A 31 -8.37 4.33 -6.94
CA PRO A 31 -8.94 3.42 -5.97
C PRO A 31 -9.40 2.13 -6.64
N LEU A 32 -8.71 1.03 -6.31
CA LEU A 32 -9.02 -0.31 -6.82
C LEU A 32 -9.60 -1.19 -5.72
N PRO A 33 -10.44 -2.19 -6.05
CA PRO A 33 -10.86 -3.22 -5.11
C PRO A 33 -9.67 -3.86 -4.42
N PHE A 34 -9.78 -4.21 -3.14
CA PHE A 34 -8.64 -4.64 -2.31
C PHE A 34 -7.78 -5.72 -2.97
N LYS A 35 -8.37 -6.75 -3.57
CA LYS A 35 -7.62 -7.82 -4.26
C LYS A 35 -6.88 -7.33 -5.50
N GLN A 36 -7.43 -6.33 -6.20
CA GLN A 36 -6.80 -5.73 -7.36
C GLN A 36 -5.71 -4.74 -6.94
N ALA A 37 -5.94 -3.93 -5.90
CA ALA A 37 -4.95 -3.03 -5.31
C ALA A 37 -3.70 -3.78 -4.81
N MET A 38 -3.87 -4.98 -4.23
CA MET A 38 -2.74 -5.84 -3.84
C MET A 38 -1.84 -6.23 -5.02
N ARG A 39 -2.45 -6.50 -6.19
CA ARG A 39 -1.73 -6.91 -7.40
C ARG A 39 -1.11 -5.71 -8.13
N VAL A 40 -1.87 -4.63 -8.29
CA VAL A 40 -1.47 -3.46 -9.08
C VAL A 40 -0.59 -2.51 -8.27
N HIS A 41 -1.02 -2.14 -7.06
CA HIS A 41 -0.36 -1.09 -6.28
C HIS A 41 0.72 -1.62 -5.36
N CYS A 42 0.53 -2.82 -4.78
CA CYS A 42 1.35 -3.30 -3.68
C CYS A 42 2.49 -4.23 -4.12
N GLN A 43 2.43 -4.78 -5.34
CA GLN A 43 3.41 -5.70 -5.96
C GLN A 43 3.80 -6.91 -5.07
N SER A 44 3.06 -7.19 -4.00
CA SER A 44 3.25 -8.36 -3.14
C SER A 44 2.61 -9.60 -3.73
N GLY A 45 1.50 -9.45 -4.47
CA GLY A 45 0.72 -10.57 -5.00
C GLY A 45 0.23 -11.54 -3.92
N ASP A 46 -0.13 -12.77 -4.34
CA ASP A 46 -0.50 -13.91 -3.48
C ASP A 46 0.70 -14.55 -2.75
N ARG A 47 1.64 -13.74 -2.24
CA ARG A 47 2.82 -14.26 -1.54
C ARG A 47 2.50 -14.71 -0.12
N CYS A 48 2.97 -13.98 0.89
CA CYS A 48 2.93 -14.46 2.28
C CYS A 48 1.68 -14.07 3.06
N GLY A 49 0.86 -13.14 2.55
CA GLY A 49 -0.39 -12.69 3.19
C GLY A 49 -0.25 -11.92 4.51
N ARG A 50 0.94 -11.84 5.11
CA ARG A 50 1.14 -11.26 6.46
C ARG A 50 0.88 -9.75 6.54
N CYS A 51 1.10 -9.04 5.44
CA CYS A 51 0.87 -7.60 5.37
C CYS A 51 -0.59 -7.21 5.13
N LEU A 52 -1.46 -8.16 4.79
CA LEU A 52 -2.81 -7.86 4.29
C LEU A 52 -3.71 -7.25 5.36
N TRP A 53 -3.69 -7.80 6.56
CA TRP A 53 -4.50 -7.29 7.66
C TRP A 53 -4.14 -5.84 8.00
N LYS A 54 -2.84 -5.52 8.09
CA LYS A 54 -2.37 -4.14 8.35
C LYS A 54 -2.69 -3.21 7.18
N LEU A 55 -2.53 -3.68 5.95
CA LEU A 55 -2.86 -2.91 4.76
C LEU A 55 -4.36 -2.58 4.69
N GLU A 56 -5.23 -3.55 4.94
CA GLU A 56 -6.67 -3.32 4.98
C GLU A 56 -7.04 -2.25 6.03
N GLN A 57 -6.52 -2.38 7.25
CA GLN A 57 -6.77 -1.40 8.32
C GLN A 57 -6.29 -0.01 7.93
N LEU A 58 -5.13 0.11 7.28
CA LEU A 58 -4.62 1.38 6.78
C LEU A 58 -5.57 1.99 5.75
N LEU A 59 -5.98 1.24 4.73
CA LEU A 59 -6.87 1.76 3.69
C LEU A 59 -8.23 2.18 4.26
N ARG A 60 -8.76 1.40 5.22
CA ARG A 60 -10.03 1.74 5.91
C ARG A 60 -9.88 3.00 6.74
N SER A 61 -8.77 3.17 7.47
CA SER A 61 -8.52 4.37 8.28
C SER A 61 -8.35 5.64 7.43
N HIS A 62 -8.05 5.51 6.15
CA HIS A 62 -7.86 6.61 5.21
C HIS A 62 -9.00 6.75 4.19
N ASP A 63 -10.14 6.10 4.43
CA ASP A 63 -11.35 6.17 3.58
C ASP A 63 -11.12 5.81 2.09
N CYS A 64 -10.11 4.98 1.81
CA CYS A 64 -9.72 4.56 0.46
C CYS A 64 -9.76 3.04 0.29
N TYR A 65 -10.37 2.34 1.25
CA TYR A 65 -10.66 0.93 1.15
C TYR A 65 -11.88 0.68 0.26
N VAL A 66 -11.67 -0.08 -0.81
CA VAL A 66 -12.73 -0.56 -1.69
C VAL A 66 -12.86 -2.06 -1.48
N SER A 67 -14.01 -2.50 -0.96
CA SER A 67 -14.35 -3.92 -0.86
C SER A 67 -14.33 -4.57 -2.25
N ASP A 68 -13.95 -5.84 -2.30
CA ASP A 68 -14.06 -6.68 -3.50
C ASP A 68 -15.52 -6.98 -3.87
#